data_AF-A0A7Y3EC88-F1
#
_entry.id   AF-A0A7Y3EC88-F1
#
_cell.length_a   1.000
_cell.length_b   1.000
_cell.length_c   1.000
_cell.angle_alpha   90.00
_cell.angle_beta   90.00
_cell.angle_gamma   90.00
#
_symmetry.space_group_name_H-M   'P 1'
#
loop_
_entity.id
_entity.type
_entity.pdbx_description
1 polymer ?
#
loop_
_entity_poly.entity_id
_entity_poly.type
_entity_poly.pdbx_seq_one_letter_code
_entity_poly.pdbx_strand_id
1 'polypeptide(L)'
;IIAFFLAFLLAYTLTTPFYSFLSNSAEKIFWGKEFQEDDGFTMAGIAKDLFEGAKIALFGLLITAVALAVGFVPIVGQLAVFLIYTYYSALMFVDYPASRRRWGLSRKLSWLRHYSGHTFRLGLIPAAVSMIPLLNVFLLAFIFPLFTVHAALNFSAVEASRPRAR
;
A
#
# COMPACT_ATOMS: atom_id res chain seq x y z
N ILE A 1 -3.36 -16.78 19.44
CA ILE A 1 -3.30 -15.32 19.20
C ILE A 1 -2.05 -14.93 18.41
N ILE A 2 -0.83 -15.18 18.91
CA ILE A 2 0.42 -14.85 18.17
C ILE A 2 0.48 -15.52 16.79
N ALA A 3 0.19 -16.83 16.71
CA ALA A 3 0.17 -17.56 15.43
C ALA A 3 -0.83 -16.98 14.41
N PHE A 4 -1.96 -16.43 14.87
CA PHE A 4 -2.95 -15.78 14.00
C PHE A 4 -2.36 -14.51 13.38
N PHE A 5 -1.78 -13.61 14.17
CA PHE A 5 -1.13 -12.40 13.66
C PHE A 5 0.05 -12.69 12.74
N LEU A 6 0.87 -13.70 13.08
CA LEU A 6 1.98 -14.13 12.22
C LEU A 6 1.48 -14.68 10.87
N ALA A 7 0.35 -15.38 10.83
CA ALA A 7 -0.25 -15.86 9.59
C ALA A 7 -0.65 -14.71 8.67
N PHE A 8 -1.22 -13.61 9.18
CA PHE A 8 -1.52 -12.41 8.37
C PHE A 8 -0.27 -11.71 7.87
N LEU A 9 0.76 -11.59 8.72
CA LEU A 9 2.04 -11.01 8.33
C LEU A 9 2.68 -11.79 7.18
N LEU A 10 2.68 -13.12 7.29
CA LEU A 10 3.15 -14.03 6.24
C LEU A 10 2.28 -13.93 4.98
N ALA A 11 0.96 -13.95 5.10
CA ALA A 11 0.04 -13.86 3.96
C ALA A 11 0.26 -12.56 3.17
N TYR A 12 0.35 -11.41 3.85
CA TYR A 12 0.63 -10.12 3.19
C TYR A 12 2.00 -10.14 2.48
N THR A 13 3.03 -10.60 3.18
CA THR A 13 4.39 -10.64 2.66
C THR A 13 4.47 -11.55 1.42
N LEU A 14 3.90 -12.76 1.49
CA LEU A 14 3.89 -13.73 0.39
C LEU A 14 3.05 -13.29 -0.82
N THR A 15 2.01 -12.48 -0.60
CA THR A 15 1.18 -11.96 -1.69
C THR A 15 1.75 -10.71 -2.35
N THR A 16 2.72 -10.04 -1.71
CA THR A 16 3.34 -8.80 -2.20
C THR A 16 3.91 -8.92 -3.63
N PRO A 17 4.67 -9.98 -4.01
CA PRO A 17 5.19 -10.12 -5.37
C PRO A 17 4.10 -10.21 -6.44
N PHE A 18 2.96 -10.85 -6.13
CA PHE A 18 1.83 -10.95 -7.06
C PHE A 18 1.18 -9.60 -7.31
N TYR A 19 0.98 -8.80 -6.25
CA TYR A 19 0.42 -7.46 -6.38
C TYR A 19 1.39 -6.47 -7.01
N SER A 20 2.70 -6.60 -6.73
CA SER A 20 3.77 -5.88 -7.42
C SER A 20 3.73 -6.13 -8.92
N PHE A 21 3.61 -7.40 -9.34
CA PHE A 21 3.46 -7.75 -10.75
C PHE A 21 2.18 -7.19 -11.39
N LEU A 22 1.05 -7.28 -10.69
CA LEU A 22 -0.22 -6.72 -11.16
C LEU A 22 -0.13 -5.20 -11.34
N SER A 23 0.47 -4.51 -10.36
CA SER A 23 0.76 -3.07 -10.42
C SER A 23 1.67 -2.73 -11.61
N ASN A 24 2.73 -3.50 -11.83
CA ASN A 24 3.64 -3.31 -12.96
C ASN A 24 2.92 -3.47 -14.31
N SER A 25 2.01 -4.44 -14.40
CA SER A 25 1.19 -4.65 -15.60
C SER A 25 0.27 -3.45 -15.86
N ALA A 26 -0.35 -2.91 -14.81
CA ALA A 26 -1.17 -1.70 -14.91
C ALA A 26 -0.35 -0.47 -15.33
N GLU A 27 0.84 -0.28 -14.73
CA GLU A 27 1.76 0.80 -15.12
C GLU A 27 2.27 0.63 -16.55
N LYS A 28 2.51 -0.60 -17.02
CA LYS A 28 2.93 -0.89 -18.40
C LYS A 28 1.86 -0.47 -19.41
N ILE A 29 0.59 -0.72 -19.11
CA ILE A 29 -0.53 -0.26 -19.92
C ILE A 29 -0.61 1.27 -19.93
N PHE A 30 -0.40 1.92 -18.79
CA PHE A 30 -0.46 3.38 -18.68
C PHE A 30 0.67 4.10 -19.44
N TRP A 31 1.92 3.67 -19.23
CA TRP A 31 3.10 4.34 -19.80
C TRP A 31 3.40 3.91 -21.24
N GLY A 32 2.88 2.77 -21.69
CA GLY A 32 3.11 2.25 -23.03
C GLY A 32 4.60 2.13 -23.36
N LYS A 33 5.07 2.90 -24.34
CA LYS A 33 6.48 2.88 -24.81
C LYS A 33 7.46 3.55 -23.84
N GLU A 34 6.99 4.38 -22.91
CA GLU A 34 7.85 5.01 -21.88
C GLU A 34 8.04 4.12 -20.65
N PHE A 35 7.48 2.91 -20.66
CA PHE A 35 7.63 1.99 -19.54
C PHE A 35 9.05 1.43 -19.46
N GLN A 36 9.79 1.83 -18.44
CA GLN A 36 11.07 1.20 -18.11
C GLN A 36 10.81 -0.20 -17.52
N GLU A 37 11.31 -1.22 -18.22
CA GLU A 37 11.31 -2.59 -17.71
C GLU A 37 12.21 -2.65 -16.46
N ASP A 38 11.66 -3.18 -15.38
CA ASP A 38 12.41 -3.53 -14.17
C ASP A 38 12.65 -5.05 -14.18
N ASP A 39 13.38 -5.55 -13.18
CA ASP A 39 13.80 -6.95 -13.03
C ASP A 39 12.62 -7.97 -12.98
N GLY A 40 11.36 -7.56 -13.14
CA GLY A 40 10.21 -8.44 -13.34
C GLY A 40 10.05 -9.53 -12.27
N PHE A 41 9.45 -10.65 -12.65
CA PHE A 41 9.34 -11.87 -11.82
C PHE A 41 10.68 -12.65 -11.77
N THR A 42 11.81 -11.97 -11.60
CA THR A 42 13.09 -12.63 -11.30
C THR A 42 13.17 -13.04 -9.84
N MET A 43 14.00 -14.04 -9.52
CA MET A 43 14.21 -14.48 -8.14
C MET A 43 14.73 -13.34 -7.24
N ALA A 44 15.57 -12.45 -7.78
CA ALA A 44 16.04 -11.26 -7.08
C ALA A 44 14.92 -10.23 -6.84
N GLY A 45 14.06 -10.01 -7.83
CA GLY A 45 12.87 -9.15 -7.70
C GLY A 45 11.90 -9.67 -6.64
N ILE A 46 11.57 -10.96 -6.67
CA ILE A 46 10.69 -11.61 -5.68
C ILE A 46 11.26 -11.48 -4.26
N ALA A 47 12.54 -11.80 -4.06
CA ALA A 47 13.16 -11.72 -2.73
C ALA A 47 13.14 -10.28 -2.18
N LYS A 48 13.31 -9.30 -3.05
CA LYS A 48 13.26 -7.89 -2.69
C LYS A 48 11.85 -7.40 -2.37
N ASP A 49 10.86 -7.77 -3.19
CA ASP A 49 9.45 -7.48 -2.93
C ASP A 49 9.02 -8.09 -1.60
N LEU A 50 9.49 -9.31 -1.30
CA LEU A 50 9.27 -9.97 0.00
C LEU A 50 9.89 -9.17 1.15
N PHE A 51 11.10 -8.64 0.98
CA PHE A 51 11.79 -7.83 1.99
C PHE A 51 11.10 -6.48 2.24
N GLU A 52 10.66 -5.79 1.18
CA GLU A 52 9.88 -4.55 1.31
C GLU A 52 8.51 -4.81 1.94
N GLY A 53 7.82 -5.87 1.51
CA GLY A 53 6.55 -6.32 2.10
C GLY A 53 6.69 -6.63 3.58
N ALA A 54 7.76 -7.33 3.99
CA ALA A 54 8.06 -7.60 5.39
C ALA A 54 8.30 -6.31 6.20
N LYS A 55 9.02 -5.32 5.65
CA LYS A 55 9.24 -4.03 6.32
C LYS A 55 7.95 -3.27 6.52
N ILE A 56 7.05 -3.27 5.53
CA ILE A 56 5.75 -2.60 5.65
C ILE A 56 4.84 -3.36 6.61
N ALA A 57 4.83 -4.69 6.57
CA ALA A 57 4.08 -5.50 7.52
C ALA A 57 4.54 -5.25 8.97
N LEU A 58 5.85 -5.18 9.20
CA LEU A 58 6.43 -4.83 10.51
C LEU A 58 6.10 -3.40 10.91
N PHE A 59 6.15 -2.45 9.97
CA PHE A 59 5.69 -1.08 10.20
C PHE A 59 4.20 -1.05 10.57
N GLY A 60 3.38 -1.94 10.00
CA GLY A 60 1.98 -2.14 10.36
C GLY A 60 1.75 -2.52 11.82
N LEU A 61 2.67 -3.28 12.44
CA LEU A 61 2.61 -3.58 13.88
C LEU A 61 2.82 -2.30 14.71
N LEU A 62 3.79 -1.46 14.34
CA LEU A 62 4.01 -0.17 14.99
C LEU A 62 2.79 0.74 14.84
N ILE A 63 2.23 0.84 13.63
CA ILE A 63 1.02 1.62 13.36
C ILE A 63 -0.17 1.12 14.19
N THR A 64 -0.33 -0.19 14.31
CA THR A 64 -1.39 -0.79 15.12
C THR A 64 -1.21 -0.46 16.61
N ALA A 65 0.02 -0.50 17.12
CA ALA A 65 0.32 -0.11 18.50
C ALA A 65 0.01 1.37 18.78
N VAL A 66 0.38 2.26 17.85
CA VAL A 66 0.05 3.70 17.93
C VAL A 66 -1.47 3.91 17.86
N ALA A 67 -2.15 3.25 16.92
CA ALA A 67 -3.60 3.34 16.78
C ALA A 67 -4.33 2.87 18.06
N LEU A 68 -3.87 1.78 18.68
CA LEU A 68 -4.41 1.30 19.94
C LEU A 68 -4.23 2.35 21.05
N ALA A 69 -3.03 2.94 21.19
CA ALA A 69 -2.76 3.96 22.19
C ALA A 69 -3.63 5.22 21.99
N VAL A 70 -3.79 5.67 20.75
CA VAL A 70 -4.61 6.85 20.41
C VAL A 70 -6.11 6.56 20.57
N GLY A 71 -6.54 5.32 20.34
CA GLY A 71 -7.93 4.88 20.44
C GLY A 71 -8.53 4.98 21.85
N PHE A 72 -7.71 5.14 22.89
CA PHE A 72 -8.19 5.36 24.26
C PHE A 72 -8.76 6.77 24.49
N VAL A 73 -8.48 7.73 23.60
CA VAL A 73 -9.07 9.07 23.68
C VAL A 73 -10.49 9.02 23.11
N PRO A 74 -11.55 9.29 23.91
CA PRO A 74 -12.91 9.21 23.42
C PRO A 74 -13.17 10.27 22.33
N ILE A 75 -13.94 9.88 21.32
CA ILE A 75 -14.38 10.69 20.16
C ILE A 75 -13.22 11.05 19.22
N VAL A 76 -12.20 11.75 19.71
CA VAL A 76 -11.06 12.22 18.92
C VAL A 76 -10.13 11.07 18.54
N GLY A 77 -9.94 10.10 19.44
CA GLY A 77 -9.08 8.94 19.20
C GLY A 77 -9.60 8.06 18.07
N GLN A 78 -10.91 7.81 17.99
CA GLN A 78 -11.51 7.02 16.92
C GLN A 78 -11.32 7.68 15.54
N LEU A 79 -11.49 9.00 15.45
CA LEU A 79 -11.22 9.74 14.22
C LEU A 79 -9.74 9.67 13.83
N ALA A 80 -8.83 9.82 14.80
CA ALA A 80 -7.40 9.72 14.55
C ALA A 80 -7.00 8.30 14.10
N VAL A 81 -7.55 7.25 14.72
CA VAL A 81 -7.35 5.85 14.32
C VAL A 81 -7.82 5.62 12.90
N PHE A 82 -9.01 6.12 12.54
CA PHE A 82 -9.51 6.02 11.18
C PHE A 82 -8.58 6.69 10.16
N LEU A 83 -8.07 7.88 10.47
CA LEU A 83 -7.10 8.58 9.63
C LEU A 83 -5.79 7.79 9.53
N ILE A 84 -5.26 7.27 10.63
CA ILE A 84 -4.04 6.45 10.64
C ILE A 84 -4.22 5.24 9.72
N TYR A 85 -5.34 4.51 9.82
CA TYR A 85 -5.63 3.37 8.95
C TYR A 85 -5.85 3.77 7.49
N THR A 86 -6.42 4.95 7.23
CA THR A 86 -6.56 5.51 5.88
C THR A 86 -5.19 5.69 5.24
N TYR A 87 -4.27 6.41 5.90
CA TYR A 87 -2.92 6.63 5.36
C TYR A 87 -2.09 5.35 5.28
N TYR A 88 -2.23 4.44 6.25
CA TYR A 88 -1.56 3.14 6.21
C TYR A 88 -2.08 2.26 5.07
N SER A 89 -3.39 2.25 4.82
CA SER A 89 -3.96 1.54 3.67
C SER A 89 -3.46 2.10 2.35
N ALA A 90 -3.41 3.43 2.22
CA ALA A 90 -2.83 4.08 1.05
C ALA A 90 -1.35 3.68 0.86
N LEU A 91 -0.57 3.61 1.94
CA LEU A 91 0.84 3.18 1.91
C LEU A 91 0.97 1.77 1.34
N MET A 92 0.13 0.82 1.79
CA MET A 92 0.18 -0.57 1.30
C MET A 92 -0.09 -0.67 -0.20
N PHE A 93 -0.97 0.16 -0.76
CA PHE A 93 -1.26 0.15 -2.20
C PHE A 93 -0.25 0.94 -3.04
N VAL A 94 0.31 2.03 -2.50
CA VAL A 94 1.39 2.80 -3.12
C VAL A 94 2.70 2.01 -3.12
N ASP A 95 2.86 1.06 -2.21
CA ASP A 95 4.03 0.21 -2.15
C ASP A 95 4.29 -0.56 -3.45
N TYR A 96 3.26 -1.13 -4.06
CA TYR A 96 3.40 -1.92 -5.30
C TYR A 96 4.01 -1.13 -6.47
N PRO A 97 3.49 0.04 -6.88
CA PRO A 97 4.13 0.84 -7.93
C PRO A 97 5.46 1.48 -7.48
N ALA A 98 5.64 1.70 -6.18
CA ALA A 98 6.88 2.24 -5.64
C ALA A 98 8.02 1.20 -5.57
N SER A 99 7.68 -0.09 -5.48
CA SER A 99 8.65 -1.20 -5.44
C SER A 99 9.48 -1.25 -6.72
N ARG A 100 8.83 -1.11 -7.89
CA ARG A 100 9.49 -1.02 -9.21
C ARG A 100 10.56 0.07 -9.26
N ARG A 101 10.24 1.23 -8.67
CA ARG A 101 11.15 2.39 -8.62
C ARG A 101 12.19 2.27 -7.51
N ARG A 102 12.21 1.15 -6.78
CA ARG A 102 13.13 0.84 -5.67
C ARG A 102 13.07 1.88 -4.55
N TRP A 103 11.88 2.42 -4.27
CA TRP A 103 11.72 3.42 -3.23
C TRP A 103 11.84 2.76 -1.85
N GLY A 104 12.62 3.38 -0.96
CA GLY A 104 12.60 3.02 0.46
C GLY A 104 11.37 3.58 1.17
N LEU A 105 11.09 3.06 2.37
CA LEU A 105 9.94 3.47 3.19
C LEU A 105 9.88 4.99 3.41
N SER A 106 11.00 5.65 3.70
CA SER A 106 11.05 7.10 3.92
C SER A 106 10.58 7.90 2.70
N ARG A 107 10.92 7.43 1.48
CA ARG A 107 10.49 8.08 0.23
C ARG A 107 9.00 7.87 -0.03
N LYS A 108 8.48 6.66 0.27
CA LYS A 108 7.04 6.36 0.21
C LYS A 108 6.27 7.30 1.15
N LEU A 109 6.70 7.39 2.42
CA LEU A 109 6.08 8.28 3.41
C LEU A 109 6.13 9.77 3.00
N SER A 110 7.26 10.21 2.41
CA SER A 110 7.37 11.57 1.89
C SER A 110 6.40 11.83 0.73
N TRP A 111 6.20 10.86 -0.16
CA TRP A 111 5.24 10.95 -1.27
C TRP A 111 3.81 11.06 -0.73
N LEU A 112 3.46 10.21 0.23
CA LEU A 112 2.14 10.23 0.87
C LEU A 112 1.83 11.58 1.54
N ARG A 113 2.84 12.18 2.17
CA ARG A 113 2.73 13.49 2.81
C ARG A 113 2.58 14.61 1.78
N HIS A 114 3.37 14.57 0.70
CA HIS A 114 3.35 15.61 -0.34
C HIS A 114 2.06 15.58 -1.16
N TYR A 115 1.53 14.38 -1.44
CA TYR A 115 0.28 14.17 -2.17
C TYR A 115 -0.84 13.71 -1.22
N SER A 116 -1.03 14.41 -0.10
CA SER A 116 -1.97 14.03 0.96
C SER A 116 -3.42 13.89 0.47
N GLY A 117 -3.86 14.75 -0.45
CA GLY A 117 -5.20 14.67 -1.04
C GLY A 117 -5.43 13.39 -1.86
N HIS A 118 -4.46 12.98 -2.68
CA HIS A 118 -4.53 11.71 -3.41
C HIS A 118 -4.40 10.51 -2.47
N THR A 119 -3.51 10.62 -1.48
CA THR A 119 -3.28 9.59 -0.47
C THR A 119 -4.54 9.32 0.34
N PHE A 120 -5.25 10.36 0.78
CA PHE A 120 -6.50 10.22 1.52
C PHE A 120 -7.55 9.48 0.68
N ARG A 121 -7.74 9.87 -0.59
CA ARG A 121 -8.71 9.22 -1.50
C ARG A 121 -8.39 7.76 -1.76
N LEU A 122 -7.10 7.43 -1.94
CA LEU A 122 -6.64 6.05 -2.08
C LEU A 122 -6.88 5.25 -0.80
N GLY A 123 -6.61 5.83 0.36
CA GLY A 123 -6.71 5.14 1.64
C GLY A 123 -8.14 4.93 2.15
N LEU A 124 -9.06 5.81 1.75
CA LEU A 124 -10.37 5.94 2.38
C LEU A 124 -11.23 4.69 2.20
N ILE A 125 -11.36 4.21 0.96
CA ILE A 125 -12.22 3.06 0.65
C ILE A 125 -11.68 1.79 1.31
N PRO A 126 -10.39 1.42 1.16
CA PRO A 126 -9.86 0.23 1.84
C PRO A 126 -9.97 0.31 3.37
N ALA A 127 -9.72 1.48 3.96
CA ALA A 127 -9.86 1.66 5.40
C ALA A 127 -11.33 1.49 5.85
N ALA A 128 -12.28 2.12 5.16
CA ALA A 128 -13.71 1.97 5.46
C ALA A 128 -14.19 0.52 5.33
N VAL A 129 -13.78 -0.18 4.26
CA VAL A 129 -14.11 -1.60 4.06
C VAL A 129 -13.51 -2.47 5.16
N SER A 130 -12.28 -2.19 5.59
CA SER A 130 -11.60 -2.96 6.65
C SER A 130 -12.34 -2.90 8.00
N MET A 131 -13.08 -1.81 8.25
CA MET A 131 -13.86 -1.61 9.46
C MET A 131 -15.17 -2.40 9.51
N ILE A 132 -15.61 -3.01 8.39
CA ILE A 132 -16.83 -3.81 8.36
C ILE A 132 -16.49 -5.21 8.88
N PRO A 133 -16.88 -5.58 10.13
CA PRO A 133 -16.55 -6.89 10.67
C PRO A 133 -17.22 -7.99 9.83
N LEU A 134 -16.59 -9.17 9.78
CA LEU A 134 -17.04 -10.38 9.06
C LEU A 134 -17.07 -10.28 7.54
N LEU A 135 -17.45 -9.13 6.97
CA LEU A 135 -17.47 -8.90 5.52
C LEU A 135 -16.13 -8.39 4.98
N ASN A 136 -15.30 -7.77 5.81
CA ASN A 136 -14.02 -7.19 5.38
C ASN A 136 -13.15 -8.18 4.61
N VAL A 137 -13.03 -9.44 5.04
CA VAL A 137 -12.18 -10.44 4.37
C VAL A 137 -12.65 -10.70 2.94
N PHE A 138 -13.96 -10.89 2.74
CA PHE A 138 -14.53 -11.14 1.41
C PHE A 138 -14.48 -9.90 0.52
N LEU A 139 -14.82 -8.74 1.07
CA LEU A 139 -14.79 -7.47 0.34
C LEU A 139 -13.36 -7.11 -0.06
N LEU A 140 -12.39 -7.25 0.84
CA LEU A 140 -10.99 -7.02 0.54
C LEU A 140 -10.49 -8.01 -0.50
N ALA A 141 -10.83 -9.30 -0.43
CA ALA A 141 -10.41 -10.27 -1.44
C ALA A 141 -10.82 -9.86 -2.87
N PHE A 142 -12.02 -9.28 -3.03
CA PHE A 142 -12.49 -8.80 -4.33
C PHE A 142 -11.92 -7.43 -4.71
N ILE A 143 -11.82 -6.51 -3.75
CA ILE A 143 -11.42 -5.12 -4.00
C ILE A 143 -9.90 -5.03 -4.19
N PHE A 144 -9.09 -5.84 -3.51
CA PHE A 144 -7.63 -5.69 -3.49
C PHE A 144 -6.99 -5.66 -4.88
N PRO A 145 -7.29 -6.60 -5.80
CA PRO A 145 -6.72 -6.57 -7.14
C PRO A 145 -7.13 -5.32 -7.93
N LEU A 146 -8.42 -4.96 -7.88
CA LEU A 146 -8.95 -3.77 -8.55
C LEU A 146 -8.31 -2.49 -8.00
N PHE A 147 -8.17 -2.42 -6.69
CA PHE A 147 -7.61 -1.27 -6.01
C PHE A 147 -6.09 -1.16 -6.20
N THR A 148 -5.40 -2.29 -6.37
CA THR A 148 -3.99 -2.32 -6.77
C THR A 148 -3.80 -1.70 -8.15
N VAL A 149 -4.64 -2.07 -9.12
CA VAL A 149 -4.62 -1.45 -10.46
C VAL A 149 -4.95 0.05 -10.37
N HIS A 150 -6.01 0.41 -9.65
CA HIS A 150 -6.39 1.82 -9.46
C HIS A 150 -5.26 2.64 -8.81
N ALA A 151 -4.63 2.11 -7.77
CA ALA A 151 -3.52 2.77 -7.09
C ALA A 151 -2.30 2.93 -8.01
N ALA A 152 -1.96 1.91 -8.79
CA ALA A 152 -0.86 1.97 -9.76
C ALA A 152 -1.10 3.05 -10.84
N LEU A 153 -2.33 3.13 -11.36
CA LEU A 153 -2.71 4.15 -12.35
C LEU A 153 -2.73 5.56 -11.74
N ASN A 154 -3.32 5.74 -10.55
CA ASN A 154 -3.33 7.03 -9.87
C ASN A 154 -1.90 7.48 -9.51
N PHE A 155 -1.06 6.56 -9.04
CA PHE A 155 0.36 6.83 -8.78
C PHE A 155 1.08 7.29 -10.05
N SER A 156 0.89 6.58 -11.15
CA SER A 156 1.49 6.92 -12.44
C SER A 156 1.00 8.26 -12.98
N ALA A 157 -0.28 8.58 -12.85
CA ALA A 157 -0.84 9.87 -13.23
C ALA A 157 -0.27 11.03 -12.41
N VAL A 158 -0.10 10.84 -11.10
CA VAL A 158 0.54 11.82 -10.21
C VAL A 158 2.00 12.02 -10.61
N GLU A 159 2.77 10.95 -10.85
CA GLU A 159 4.17 11.10 -11.28
C GLU A 159 4.30 11.67 -12.70
N ALA A 160 3.34 11.41 -13.61
CA ALA A 160 3.33 11.99 -14.95
C ALA A 160 3.07 13.50 -14.93
N SER A 161 2.24 13.98 -14.00
CA SER A 161 1.96 15.42 -13.81
C SER A 161 3.08 16.16 -13.07
N ARG A 162 4.08 15.44 -12.55
CA ARG A 162 5.21 16.05 -11.85
C ARG A 162 6.09 16.81 -12.86
N PRO A 163 6.42 18.10 -12.60
CA PRO A 163 7.39 18.80 -13.43
C PRO A 163 8.71 18.03 -13.39
N ARG A 164 9.17 17.52 -14.53
CA ARG A 164 10.52 16.97 -14.65
C ARG A 164 11.47 18.13 -14.32
N ALA A 165 12.17 18.03 -13.19
CA ALA A 165 13.26 18.96 -12.88
C ALA A 165 14.22 18.93 -14.07
N ARG A 166 14.32 20.07 -14.77
CA ARG A 166 15.32 20.28 -15.82
C ARG A 166 16.71 20.38 -15.18
#